data_AF-L1MNY7-F1
#
_entry.id   AF-L1MNY7-F1
#
_cell.length_a   1.000
_cell.length_b   1.000
_cell.length_c   1.000
_cell.angle_alpha   90.00
_cell.angle_beta   90.00
_cell.angle_gamma   90.00
#
_symmetry.space_group_name_H-M   'P 1'
#
loop_
_entity.id
_entity.type
_entity.pdbx_description
1 polymer ?
#
loop_
_entity_poly.entity_id
_entity_poly.type
_entity_poly.pdbx_seq_one_letter_code
_entity_poly.pdbx_strand_id
1 'polypeptide(L)'
;MKHKEFILTPLSSLIEQTLRPLDLYKGQMCNYIMKEYVLQTLFMKLTGCMEQKAKCILWDIATHDFEYRGNFLRDNSRQGEYSTYKSKNYVYKVLVEHVGKIDDQRKGELLTQLEDFKNKILEESILKVWLPRELRDLKIKELFAIKRWAGDSLLGNPLNDEEYKSLYIHRNRCAHNVLSYQGNAMNPQKIKEVGDASYATWFTLLVLMDMIYMEQYEKVHNQIKLISL
;
A
#
# COMPACT_ATOMS: atom_id res chain seq x y z
N MET A 1 8.01 22.05 0.37
CA MET A 1 7.17 20.84 0.59
C MET A 1 7.29 20.39 2.03
N LYS A 2 6.22 20.51 2.81
CA LYS A 2 6.23 20.28 4.28
C LYS A 2 6.11 18.80 4.65
N HIS A 3 5.59 17.96 3.75
CA HIS A 3 5.31 16.54 4.04
C HIS A 3 6.30 15.57 3.40
N LYS A 4 7.42 16.09 2.85
CA LYS A 4 8.42 15.29 2.13
C LYS A 4 8.91 14.09 2.94
N GLU A 5 9.31 14.31 4.19
CA GLU A 5 9.85 13.25 5.06
C GLU A 5 8.83 12.13 5.27
N PHE A 6 7.56 12.49 5.53
CA PHE A 6 6.49 11.51 5.68
C PHE A 6 6.22 10.74 4.39
N ILE A 7 6.14 11.43 3.24
CA ILE A 7 5.87 10.80 1.95
C ILE A 7 6.99 9.81 1.59
N LEU A 8 8.25 10.17 1.83
CA LEU A 8 9.42 9.34 1.51
C LEU A 8 9.79 8.32 2.61
N THR A 9 9.02 8.25 3.72
CA THR A 9 9.23 7.21 4.72
C THR A 9 8.64 5.89 4.20
N PRO A 10 9.45 4.87 3.88
CA PRO A 10 8.95 3.66 3.23
C PRO A 10 8.05 2.84 4.15
N LEU A 11 6.94 2.33 3.64
CA LEU A 11 6.04 1.45 4.41
C LEU A 11 6.72 0.16 4.87
N SER A 12 7.71 -0.32 4.12
CA SER A 12 8.52 -1.48 4.52
C SER A 12 9.21 -1.26 5.89
N SER A 13 9.65 -0.03 6.18
CA SER A 13 10.26 0.28 7.48
C SER A 13 9.24 0.21 8.63
N LEU A 14 8.00 0.64 8.42
CA LEU A 14 6.92 0.50 9.42
C LEU A 14 6.58 -0.97 9.68
N ILE A 15 6.55 -1.79 8.64
CA ILE A 15 6.34 -3.25 8.74
C ILE A 15 7.48 -3.86 9.56
N GLU A 16 8.71 -3.58 9.19
CA GLU A 16 9.89 -4.09 9.86
C GLU A 16 9.95 -3.69 11.35
N GLN A 17 9.72 -2.41 11.66
CA GLN A 17 9.68 -1.91 13.04
C GLN A 17 8.56 -2.56 13.87
N THR A 18 7.44 -2.91 13.24
CA THR A 18 6.33 -3.59 13.91
C THR A 18 6.63 -5.08 14.15
N LEU A 19 7.27 -5.75 13.19
CA LEU A 19 7.46 -7.19 13.22
C LEU A 19 8.72 -7.64 13.97
N ARG A 20 9.83 -6.89 13.87
CA ARG A 20 11.10 -7.26 14.53
C ARG A 20 10.96 -7.56 16.03
N PRO A 21 10.26 -6.74 16.85
CA PRO A 21 10.10 -7.03 18.27
C PRO A 21 9.31 -8.32 18.53
N LEU A 22 8.42 -8.70 17.60
CA LEU A 22 7.56 -9.85 17.78
C LEU A 22 8.33 -11.16 17.63
N ASP A 23 9.49 -11.15 16.97
CA ASP A 23 10.33 -12.33 16.82
C ASP A 23 10.73 -12.97 18.16
N LEU A 24 10.75 -12.20 19.24
CA LEU A 24 10.95 -12.69 20.61
C LEU A 24 9.89 -13.71 21.06
N TYR A 25 8.70 -13.65 20.45
CA TYR A 25 7.58 -14.56 20.74
C TYR A 25 7.53 -15.76 19.78
N LYS A 26 8.50 -15.94 18.87
CA LYS A 26 8.58 -17.13 18.02
C LYS A 26 8.60 -18.39 18.88
N GLY A 27 7.72 -19.34 18.56
CA GLY A 27 7.59 -20.61 19.29
C GLY A 27 6.76 -20.58 20.59
N GLN A 28 6.33 -19.39 21.05
CA GLN A 28 5.49 -19.29 22.25
C GLN A 28 4.00 -19.46 21.92
N MET A 29 3.19 -19.96 22.88
CA MET A 29 1.74 -20.14 22.68
C MET A 29 1.00 -18.81 22.49
N CYS A 30 1.42 -17.76 23.20
CA CYS A 30 0.86 -16.41 23.10
C CYS A 30 0.94 -15.84 21.66
N ASN A 31 1.87 -16.34 20.86
CA ASN A 31 2.09 -15.92 19.49
C ASN A 31 0.84 -16.08 18.62
N TYR A 32 0.13 -17.21 18.75
CA TYR A 32 -1.07 -17.49 17.96
C TYR A 32 -2.26 -16.62 18.37
N ILE A 33 -2.32 -16.22 19.65
CA ILE A 33 -3.38 -15.35 20.17
C ILE A 33 -3.20 -13.93 19.64
N MET A 34 -1.96 -13.44 19.56
CA MET A 34 -1.66 -12.08 19.10
C MET A 34 -1.69 -11.92 17.58
N LYS A 35 -1.54 -13.02 16.81
CA LYS A 35 -1.43 -13.01 15.35
C LYS A 35 -2.46 -12.09 14.67
N GLU A 36 -3.75 -12.38 14.85
CA GLU A 36 -4.78 -11.66 14.09
C GLU A 36 -4.86 -10.18 14.50
N TYR A 37 -4.72 -9.90 15.79
CA TYR A 37 -4.73 -8.53 16.29
C TYR A 37 -3.58 -7.70 15.72
N VAL A 38 -2.36 -8.26 15.69
CA VAL A 38 -1.20 -7.59 15.12
C VAL A 38 -1.37 -7.40 13.61
N LEU A 39 -1.79 -8.44 12.88
CA LEU A 39 -1.96 -8.37 11.43
C LEU A 39 -3.01 -7.32 11.04
N GLN A 40 -4.17 -7.33 11.70
CA GLN A 40 -5.23 -6.36 11.46
C GLN A 40 -4.78 -4.94 11.82
N THR A 41 -4.09 -4.75 12.94
CA THR A 41 -3.59 -3.44 13.36
C THR A 41 -2.56 -2.89 12.38
N LEU A 42 -1.57 -3.71 11.99
CA LEU A 42 -0.57 -3.34 11.01
C LEU A 42 -1.22 -3.02 9.66
N PHE A 43 -2.16 -3.85 9.20
CA PHE A 43 -2.90 -3.62 7.97
C PHE A 43 -3.67 -2.28 7.96
N MET A 44 -4.37 -1.96 9.04
CA MET A 44 -5.06 -0.67 9.17
C MET A 44 -4.09 0.52 9.18
N LYS A 45 -2.94 0.38 9.84
CA LYS A 45 -1.89 1.42 9.80
C LYS A 45 -1.35 1.63 8.39
N LEU A 46 -1.02 0.56 7.66
CA LEU A 46 -0.46 0.65 6.31
C LEU A 46 -1.44 1.29 5.32
N THR A 47 -2.71 0.85 5.34
CA THR A 47 -3.74 1.42 4.47
C THR A 47 -4.01 2.89 4.80
N GLY A 48 -4.07 3.25 6.08
CA GLY A 48 -4.17 4.64 6.53
C GLY A 48 -2.98 5.49 6.09
N CYS A 49 -1.75 4.98 6.23
CA CYS A 49 -0.54 5.67 5.73
C CYS A 49 -0.63 5.90 4.21
N MET A 50 -1.05 4.92 3.42
CA MET A 50 -1.25 5.08 1.97
C MET A 50 -2.30 6.13 1.63
N GLU A 51 -3.37 6.24 2.40
CA GLU A 51 -4.41 7.28 2.23
C GLU A 51 -3.85 8.67 2.53
N GLN A 52 -3.07 8.82 3.61
CA GLN A 52 -2.46 10.10 3.97
C GLN A 52 -1.35 10.50 3.00
N LYS A 53 -0.50 9.57 2.55
CA LYS A 53 0.52 9.84 1.53
C LYS A 53 -0.11 10.36 0.24
N ALA A 54 -1.18 9.73 -0.24
CA ALA A 54 -1.92 10.19 -1.41
C ALA A 54 -2.40 11.64 -1.26
N LYS A 55 -2.99 11.99 -0.11
CA LYS A 55 -3.41 13.38 0.19
C LYS A 55 -2.23 14.35 0.20
N CYS A 56 -1.17 14.02 0.94
CA CYS A 56 0.01 14.87 1.06
C CYS A 56 0.68 15.12 -0.28
N ILE A 57 0.82 14.10 -1.13
CA ILE A 57 1.39 14.23 -2.49
C ILE A 57 0.59 15.26 -3.30
N LEU A 58 -0.73 15.09 -3.40
CA LEU A 58 -1.56 15.97 -4.22
C LEU A 58 -1.57 17.40 -3.68
N TRP A 59 -1.61 17.58 -2.35
CA TRP A 59 -1.53 18.90 -1.73
C TRP A 59 -0.17 19.58 -1.94
N ASP A 60 0.94 18.84 -1.82
CA ASP A 60 2.28 19.37 -2.08
C ASP A 60 2.42 19.78 -3.56
N ILE A 61 1.90 18.99 -4.52
CA ILE A 61 1.86 19.36 -5.95
C ILE A 61 1.00 20.61 -6.17
N ALA A 62 -0.24 20.61 -5.67
CA ALA A 62 -1.14 21.75 -5.78
C ALA A 62 -0.56 23.03 -5.15
N THR A 63 0.34 22.93 -4.18
CA THR A 63 1.00 24.11 -3.58
C THR A 63 1.98 24.79 -4.54
N HIS A 64 2.51 24.09 -5.54
CA HIS A 64 3.51 24.64 -6.47
C HIS A 64 2.96 24.82 -7.89
N ASP A 65 2.02 23.97 -8.32
CA ASP A 65 1.32 24.10 -9.60
C ASP A 65 -0.05 24.79 -9.40
N PHE A 66 -0.16 26.04 -9.86
CA PHE A 66 -1.38 26.85 -9.74
C PHE A 66 -2.50 26.40 -10.69
N GLU A 67 -2.17 25.87 -11.87
CA GLU A 67 -3.17 25.36 -12.82
C GLU A 67 -3.78 24.07 -12.29
N TYR A 68 -2.94 23.16 -11.83
CA TYR A 68 -3.38 21.94 -11.16
C TYR A 68 -4.20 22.25 -9.91
N ARG A 69 -3.83 23.28 -9.12
CA ARG A 69 -4.57 23.67 -7.91
C ARG A 69 -6.05 23.95 -8.18
N GLY A 70 -6.36 24.67 -9.26
CA GLY A 70 -7.74 24.98 -9.62
C GLY A 70 -8.58 23.72 -9.84
N ASN A 71 -8.04 22.77 -10.61
CA ASN A 71 -8.68 21.48 -10.87
C ASN A 71 -8.77 20.62 -9.60
N PHE A 72 -7.69 20.56 -8.82
CA PHE A 72 -7.63 19.84 -7.57
C PHE A 72 -8.70 20.31 -6.59
N LEU A 73 -8.84 21.62 -6.34
CA LEU A 73 -9.83 22.12 -5.39
C LEU A 73 -11.27 21.83 -5.82
N ARG A 74 -11.53 21.80 -7.13
CA ARG A 74 -12.85 21.45 -7.68
C ARG A 74 -13.17 19.96 -7.53
N ASP A 75 -12.21 19.08 -7.82
CA ASP A 75 -12.43 17.63 -7.89
C ASP A 75 -12.06 16.86 -6.61
N ASN A 76 -11.30 17.44 -5.69
CA ASN A 76 -10.84 16.77 -4.46
C ASN A 76 -12.01 16.29 -3.58
N SER A 77 -13.15 17.01 -3.59
CA SER A 77 -14.38 16.59 -2.90
C SER A 77 -14.89 15.21 -3.35
N ARG A 78 -14.59 14.81 -4.59
CA ARG A 78 -15.01 13.53 -5.19
C ARG A 78 -14.08 12.36 -4.83
N GLN A 79 -12.91 12.63 -4.26
CA GLN A 79 -11.90 11.60 -3.95
C GLN A 79 -12.07 10.96 -2.56
N GLY A 80 -12.94 11.53 -1.71
CA GLY A 80 -13.25 11.00 -0.38
C GLY A 80 -11.98 10.78 0.46
N GLU A 81 -11.80 9.56 0.98
CA GLU A 81 -10.66 9.19 1.83
C GLU A 81 -9.42 8.71 1.06
N TYR A 82 -9.45 8.66 -0.28
CA TYR A 82 -8.39 8.04 -1.10
C TYR A 82 -8.17 6.55 -0.85
N SER A 83 -9.20 5.84 -0.38
CA SER A 83 -9.17 4.40 -0.08
C SER A 83 -9.47 3.53 -1.31
N THR A 84 -10.20 4.04 -2.30
CA THR A 84 -10.56 3.29 -3.52
C THR A 84 -9.40 3.18 -4.51
N TYR A 85 -9.37 2.12 -5.31
CA TYR A 85 -8.36 1.98 -6.37
C TYR A 85 -8.41 3.14 -7.35
N LYS A 86 -9.60 3.63 -7.70
CA LYS A 86 -9.78 4.78 -8.60
C LYS A 86 -9.04 6.01 -8.09
N SER A 87 -9.12 6.30 -6.79
CA SER A 87 -8.40 7.42 -6.16
C SER A 87 -6.89 7.19 -6.11
N LYS A 88 -6.44 5.96 -5.87
CA LYS A 88 -5.01 5.63 -5.94
C LYS A 88 -4.46 5.82 -7.36
N ASN A 89 -5.15 5.27 -8.35
CA ASN A 89 -4.78 5.41 -9.75
C ASN A 89 -4.83 6.87 -10.22
N TYR A 90 -5.74 7.70 -9.67
CA TYR A 90 -5.76 9.14 -9.92
C TYR A 90 -4.46 9.81 -9.45
N VAL A 91 -4.01 9.53 -8.22
CA VAL A 91 -2.73 10.08 -7.70
C VAL A 91 -1.55 9.67 -8.59
N TYR A 92 -1.51 8.41 -9.00
CA TYR A 92 -0.50 7.92 -9.94
C TYR A 92 -0.51 8.67 -11.27
N LYS A 93 -1.69 8.89 -11.86
CA LYS A 93 -1.81 9.63 -13.12
C LYS A 93 -1.30 11.06 -13.01
N VAL A 94 -1.67 11.76 -11.93
CA VAL A 94 -1.16 13.11 -11.65
C VAL A 94 0.37 13.10 -11.57
N LEU A 95 0.96 12.13 -10.86
CA LEU A 95 2.42 11.99 -10.79
C LEU A 95 3.06 11.78 -12.19
N VAL A 96 2.50 10.86 -12.99
CA VAL A 96 2.98 10.57 -14.35
C VAL A 96 2.85 11.78 -15.28
N GLU A 97 1.81 12.60 -15.12
CA GLU A 97 1.64 13.84 -15.91
C GLU A 97 2.79 14.83 -15.66
N HIS A 98 3.37 14.84 -14.45
CA HIS A 98 4.45 15.77 -14.10
C HIS A 98 5.85 15.25 -14.48
N VAL A 99 6.13 13.96 -14.23
CA VAL A 99 7.50 13.41 -14.37
C VAL A 99 7.63 12.30 -15.41
N GLY A 100 6.53 11.93 -16.07
CA GLY A 100 6.49 10.80 -16.98
C GLY A 100 6.50 9.45 -16.28
N LYS A 101 6.35 8.39 -17.08
CA LYS A 101 6.31 7.01 -16.59
C LYS A 101 7.68 6.56 -16.07
N ILE A 102 7.67 5.60 -15.14
CA ILE A 102 8.88 4.89 -14.72
C ILE A 102 9.33 4.01 -15.90
N ASP A 103 10.60 4.16 -16.30
CA ASP A 103 11.22 3.32 -17.32
C ASP A 103 11.45 1.88 -16.84
N ASP A 104 11.65 0.96 -17.78
CA ASP A 104 11.76 -0.48 -17.46
C ASP A 104 13.02 -0.81 -16.63
N GLN A 105 14.11 -0.03 -16.76
CA GLN A 105 15.31 -0.24 -15.95
C GLN A 105 15.01 0.07 -14.48
N ARG A 106 14.41 1.23 -14.20
CA ARG A 106 14.04 1.62 -12.84
C ARG A 106 12.95 0.71 -12.26
N LYS A 107 12.04 0.20 -13.09
CA LYS A 107 11.10 -0.86 -12.65
C LYS A 107 11.84 -2.14 -12.22
N GLY A 108 12.90 -2.53 -12.91
CA GLY A 108 13.76 -3.65 -12.49
C GLY A 108 14.38 -3.43 -11.11
N GLU A 109 14.86 -2.22 -10.83
CA GLU A 109 15.44 -1.87 -9.52
C GLU A 109 14.39 -1.89 -8.40
N LEU A 110 13.18 -1.38 -8.66
CA LEU A 110 12.06 -1.48 -7.72
C LEU A 110 11.61 -2.93 -7.50
N LEU A 111 11.66 -3.76 -8.54
CA LEU A 111 11.37 -5.19 -8.41
C LEU A 111 12.36 -5.87 -7.46
N THR A 112 13.66 -5.63 -7.64
CA THR A 112 14.70 -6.18 -6.75
C THR A 112 14.47 -5.74 -5.30
N GLN A 113 14.11 -4.48 -5.08
CA GLN A 113 13.77 -3.98 -3.73
C GLN A 113 12.52 -4.65 -3.14
N LEU A 114 11.52 -4.97 -3.97
CA LEU A 114 10.32 -5.69 -3.55
C LEU A 114 10.63 -7.17 -3.21
N GLU A 115 11.52 -7.81 -3.97
CA GLU A 115 12.02 -9.15 -3.68
C GLU A 115 12.83 -9.17 -2.37
N ASP A 116 13.68 -8.18 -2.16
CA ASP A 116 14.41 -7.98 -0.91
C ASP A 116 13.47 -7.78 0.27
N PHE A 117 12.41 -6.98 0.12
CA PHE A 117 11.38 -6.82 1.14
C PHE A 117 10.72 -8.17 1.48
N LYS A 118 10.35 -8.97 0.48
CA LYS A 118 9.78 -10.30 0.70
C LYS A 118 10.75 -11.18 1.48
N ASN A 119 11.99 -11.31 1.00
CA ASN A 119 12.96 -12.25 1.56
C ASN A 119 13.45 -11.82 2.95
N LYS A 120 13.81 -10.55 3.13
CA LYS A 120 14.47 -10.05 4.34
C LYS A 120 13.49 -9.60 5.43
N ILE A 121 12.27 -9.17 5.07
CA ILE A 121 11.31 -8.68 6.06
C ILE A 121 10.19 -9.70 6.28
N LEU A 122 9.55 -10.20 5.22
CA LEU A 122 8.43 -11.12 5.40
C LEU A 122 8.89 -12.54 5.79
N GLU A 123 9.90 -13.08 5.13
CA GLU A 123 10.36 -14.46 5.38
C GLU A 123 11.28 -14.60 6.60
N GLU A 124 12.00 -13.56 7.01
CA GLU A 124 12.83 -13.63 8.22
C GLU A 124 12.06 -13.33 9.51
N SER A 125 10.94 -12.60 9.43
CA SER A 125 10.14 -12.23 10.60
C SER A 125 9.18 -13.34 11.07
N ILE A 126 8.45 -13.05 12.14
CA ILE A 126 7.38 -13.88 12.69
C ILE A 126 6.29 -14.24 11.67
N LEU A 127 6.16 -13.47 10.57
CA LEU A 127 5.22 -13.78 9.51
C LEU A 127 5.47 -15.13 8.86
N LYS A 128 6.71 -15.62 8.79
CA LYS A 128 7.02 -16.98 8.32
C LYS A 128 6.35 -18.06 9.17
N VAL A 129 6.19 -17.82 10.47
CA VAL A 129 5.49 -18.73 11.39
C VAL A 129 3.98 -18.55 11.26
N TRP A 130 3.51 -17.32 11.13
CA TRP A 130 2.07 -17.02 11.09
C TRP A 130 1.40 -17.36 9.77
N LEU A 131 2.07 -17.08 8.66
CA LEU A 131 1.53 -17.13 7.30
C LEU A 131 2.39 -18.01 6.36
N PRO A 132 2.81 -19.22 6.78
CA PRO A 132 3.74 -20.04 5.98
C PRO A 132 3.16 -20.43 4.62
N ARG A 133 1.82 -20.58 4.53
CA ARG A 133 1.14 -20.90 3.26
C ARG A 133 1.10 -19.69 2.34
N GLU A 134 0.67 -18.53 2.83
CA GLU A 134 0.62 -17.31 2.01
C GLU A 134 2.00 -16.85 1.53
N LEU A 135 3.07 -17.09 2.29
CA LEU A 135 4.42 -16.73 1.85
C LEU A 135 4.98 -17.68 0.79
N ARG A 136 4.67 -18.98 0.89
CA ARG A 136 5.02 -19.96 -0.15
C ARG A 136 4.20 -19.74 -1.42
N ASP A 137 2.90 -19.56 -1.23
CA ASP A 137 1.91 -19.43 -2.29
C ASP A 137 1.53 -17.96 -2.49
N LEU A 138 2.51 -17.04 -2.34
CA LEU A 138 2.28 -15.60 -2.46
C LEU A 138 1.67 -15.38 -3.85
N LYS A 139 0.36 -15.09 -3.86
CA LYS A 139 -0.57 -15.56 -4.90
C LYS A 139 -0.37 -14.96 -6.27
N ILE A 140 0.68 -14.20 -6.47
CA ILE A 140 0.78 -13.29 -7.59
C ILE A 140 2.21 -13.24 -8.13
N LYS A 141 2.49 -14.12 -9.08
CA LYS A 141 3.61 -13.92 -10.04
C LYS A 141 3.54 -12.52 -10.67
N GLU A 142 2.33 -11.98 -10.82
CA GLU A 142 2.05 -10.65 -11.38
C GLU A 142 2.52 -9.48 -10.49
N LEU A 143 2.69 -9.62 -9.17
CA LEU A 143 3.30 -8.57 -8.33
C LEU A 143 4.77 -8.35 -8.73
N PHE A 144 5.43 -9.44 -9.14
CA PHE A 144 6.81 -9.45 -9.57
C PHE A 144 6.97 -9.28 -11.09
N ALA A 145 5.88 -9.00 -11.80
CA ALA A 145 5.89 -8.75 -13.24
C ALA A 145 5.87 -7.24 -13.52
N ILE A 146 7.01 -6.68 -13.94
CA ILE A 146 7.18 -5.24 -14.22
C ILE A 146 6.16 -4.65 -15.21
N LYS A 147 5.58 -5.49 -16.09
CA LYS A 147 4.55 -5.08 -17.06
C LYS A 147 3.17 -4.86 -16.43
N ARG A 148 2.95 -5.29 -15.19
CA ARG A 148 1.66 -5.27 -14.51
C ARG A 148 1.43 -4.04 -13.66
N TRP A 149 2.41 -3.15 -13.53
CA TRP A 149 2.31 -1.97 -12.68
C TRP A 149 3.13 -0.81 -13.23
N ALA A 150 2.84 0.39 -12.73
CA ALA A 150 3.40 1.66 -13.19
C ALA A 150 3.43 1.80 -14.73
N GLY A 151 2.34 1.43 -15.39
CA GLY A 151 2.15 1.53 -16.84
C GLY A 151 1.22 2.68 -17.21
N ASP A 152 0.15 2.39 -17.96
CA ASP A 152 -0.95 3.35 -18.17
C ASP A 152 -1.80 3.56 -16.91
N SER A 153 -1.72 2.62 -15.97
CA SER A 153 -2.33 2.65 -14.66
C SER A 153 -1.31 2.26 -13.59
N LEU A 154 -1.63 2.58 -12.34
CA LEU A 154 -0.83 2.21 -11.17
C LEU A 154 -0.65 0.69 -11.11
N LEU A 155 -1.76 -0.03 -11.27
CA LEU A 155 -1.84 -1.49 -11.29
C LEU A 155 -2.66 -1.96 -12.51
N GLY A 156 -2.24 -3.02 -13.16
CA GLY A 156 -2.98 -3.73 -14.22
C GLY A 156 -3.71 -4.96 -13.67
N ASN A 157 -4.60 -5.54 -14.47
CA ASN A 157 -5.31 -6.75 -14.09
C ASN A 157 -4.33 -7.95 -13.92
N PRO A 158 -4.48 -8.79 -12.87
CA PRO A 158 -5.56 -8.82 -11.86
C PRO A 158 -5.30 -7.98 -10.59
N LEU A 159 -4.17 -7.28 -10.48
CA LEU A 159 -3.76 -6.55 -9.28
C LEU A 159 -4.78 -5.48 -8.84
N ASN A 160 -5.42 -4.80 -9.80
CA ASN A 160 -6.42 -3.76 -9.54
C ASN A 160 -7.80 -4.33 -9.16
N ASP A 161 -8.33 -5.25 -9.97
CA ASP A 161 -9.75 -5.64 -9.94
C ASP A 161 -10.03 -6.82 -9.02
N GLU A 162 -9.01 -7.62 -8.71
CA GLU A 162 -9.12 -8.76 -7.79
C GLU A 162 -8.40 -8.46 -6.48
N GLU A 163 -7.10 -8.15 -6.56
CA GLU A 163 -6.24 -8.14 -5.37
C GLU A 163 -6.43 -6.87 -4.55
N TYR A 164 -6.39 -5.69 -5.18
CA TYR A 164 -6.73 -4.45 -4.49
C TYR A 164 -8.21 -4.43 -4.06
N LYS A 165 -9.11 -5.03 -4.84
CA LYS A 165 -10.53 -5.14 -4.46
C LYS A 165 -10.72 -5.96 -3.18
N SER A 166 -10.03 -7.10 -3.07
CA SER A 166 -10.06 -7.94 -1.85
C SER A 166 -9.47 -7.20 -0.65
N LEU A 167 -8.35 -6.49 -0.85
CA LEU A 167 -7.72 -5.62 0.15
C LEU A 167 -8.69 -4.55 0.64
N TYR A 168 -9.36 -3.85 -0.28
CA TYR A 168 -10.30 -2.78 0.02
C TYR A 168 -11.52 -3.28 0.82
N ILE A 169 -12.07 -4.44 0.42
CA ILE A 169 -13.18 -5.09 1.14
C ILE A 169 -12.76 -5.44 2.57
N HIS A 170 -11.55 -5.99 2.74
CA HIS A 170 -11.02 -6.32 4.08
C HIS A 170 -10.81 -5.07 4.94
N ARG A 171 -10.25 -3.99 4.38
CA ARG A 171 -10.10 -2.70 5.08
C ARG A 171 -11.42 -2.18 5.59
N ASN A 172 -12.45 -2.15 4.74
CA ASN A 172 -13.77 -1.70 5.15
C ASN A 172 -14.35 -2.60 6.26
N ARG A 173 -14.18 -3.92 6.15
CA ARG A 173 -14.57 -4.85 7.22
C ARG A 173 -13.87 -4.52 8.55
N CYS A 174 -12.55 -4.33 8.53
CA CYS A 174 -11.79 -3.97 9.73
C CYS A 174 -12.23 -2.63 10.34
N ALA A 175 -12.56 -1.63 9.52
CA ALA A 175 -13.05 -0.34 9.96
C ALA A 175 -14.48 -0.39 10.54
N HIS A 176 -15.33 -1.31 10.05
CA HIS A 176 -16.70 -1.47 10.52
C HIS A 176 -16.85 -2.50 11.66
N ASN A 177 -15.85 -3.36 11.90
CA ASN A 177 -15.84 -4.35 12.99
C ASN A 177 -15.29 -3.82 14.32
N VAL A 178 -15.29 -2.50 14.53
CA VAL A 178 -14.98 -1.89 15.84
C VAL A 178 -16.06 -2.33 16.83
N LEU A 179 -15.70 -2.55 18.11
CA LEU A 179 -16.54 -3.10 19.19
C LEU A 179 -17.96 -2.50 19.30
N SER A 180 -18.21 -1.30 18.75
CA SER A 180 -19.51 -0.63 18.71
C SER A 180 -20.49 -1.14 17.64
N TYR A 181 -20.06 -1.92 16.65
CA TYR A 181 -20.86 -2.37 15.49
C TYR A 181 -20.97 -3.91 15.38
N GLN A 182 -21.17 -4.61 16.50
CA GLN A 182 -21.31 -6.08 16.50
C GLN A 182 -22.61 -6.63 15.85
N GLY A 183 -23.51 -5.77 15.37
CA GLY A 183 -24.76 -6.19 14.71
C GLY A 183 -24.58 -6.89 13.36
N ASN A 184 -23.36 -6.95 12.80
CA ASN A 184 -23.08 -7.50 11.48
C ASN A 184 -22.01 -8.61 11.52
N ALA A 185 -22.04 -9.45 12.56
CA ALA A 185 -21.21 -10.64 12.64
C ALA A 185 -21.44 -11.53 11.40
N MET A 186 -20.36 -11.83 10.68
CA MET A 186 -20.41 -12.58 9.43
C MET A 186 -20.84 -14.03 9.71
N ASN A 187 -21.90 -14.51 9.06
CA ASN A 187 -22.33 -15.89 9.22
C ASN A 187 -21.30 -16.86 8.56
N PRO A 188 -21.26 -18.15 8.96
CA PRO A 188 -20.26 -19.10 8.48
C PRO A 188 -20.21 -19.26 6.95
N GLN A 189 -21.35 -19.11 6.26
CA GLN A 189 -21.43 -19.17 4.78
C GLN A 189 -20.68 -18.00 4.15
N LYS A 190 -20.91 -16.78 4.66
CA LYS A 190 -20.27 -15.56 4.17
C LYS A 190 -18.77 -15.51 4.50
N ILE A 191 -18.33 -16.14 5.59
CA ILE A 191 -16.89 -16.36 5.87
C ILE A 191 -16.26 -17.25 4.79
N LYS A 192 -16.94 -18.33 4.41
CA LYS A 192 -16.47 -19.27 3.38
C LYS A 192 -16.41 -18.64 1.99
N GLU A 193 -17.34 -17.73 1.67
CA GLU A 193 -17.39 -16.99 0.40
C GLU A 193 -16.31 -15.90 0.29
N VAL A 194 -16.02 -15.20 1.39
CA VAL A 194 -15.00 -14.12 1.42
C VAL A 194 -13.58 -14.69 1.38
N GLY A 195 -13.38 -15.92 1.87
CA GLY A 195 -12.08 -16.56 1.94
C GLY A 195 -11.19 -15.98 3.03
N ASP A 196 -9.99 -16.55 3.16
CA ASP A 196 -9.00 -16.13 4.14
C ASP A 196 -8.34 -14.79 3.75
N ALA A 197 -8.01 -14.00 4.77
CA ALA A 197 -7.24 -12.76 4.58
C ALA A 197 -5.88 -13.09 3.95
N SER A 198 -5.47 -12.32 2.92
CA SER A 198 -4.21 -12.52 2.21
C SER A 198 -3.18 -11.47 2.64
N TYR A 199 -2.90 -11.41 3.94
CA TYR A 199 -2.06 -10.36 4.53
C TYR A 199 -0.68 -10.25 3.91
N ALA A 200 0.00 -11.37 3.62
CA ALA A 200 1.32 -11.31 2.99
C ALA A 200 1.25 -10.63 1.62
N THR A 201 0.26 -11.04 0.81
CA THR A 201 -0.01 -10.49 -0.51
C THR A 201 -0.36 -9.00 -0.45
N TRP A 202 -1.23 -8.62 0.48
CA TRP A 202 -1.65 -7.23 0.66
C TRP A 202 -0.52 -6.33 1.17
N PHE A 203 0.34 -6.81 2.07
CA PHE A 203 1.51 -6.06 2.53
C PHE A 203 2.47 -5.83 1.37
N THR A 204 2.77 -6.85 0.57
CA THR A 204 3.60 -6.70 -0.64
C THR A 204 2.98 -5.73 -1.64
N LEU A 205 1.67 -5.81 -1.89
CA LEU A 205 0.97 -4.90 -2.79
C LEU A 205 1.04 -3.44 -2.32
N LEU A 206 0.82 -3.19 -1.02
CA LEU A 206 0.90 -1.85 -0.44
C LEU A 206 2.32 -1.28 -0.51
N VAL A 207 3.34 -2.10 -0.23
CA VAL A 207 4.75 -1.70 -0.36
C VAL A 207 5.10 -1.39 -1.81
N LEU A 208 4.67 -2.19 -2.78
CA LEU A 208 4.86 -1.90 -4.21
C LEU A 208 4.24 -0.55 -4.61
N MET A 209 2.99 -0.31 -4.23
CA MET A 209 2.33 0.97 -4.50
C MET A 209 3.06 2.16 -3.85
N ASP A 210 3.54 1.98 -2.63
CA ASP A 210 4.30 2.99 -1.90
C ASP A 210 5.62 3.33 -2.61
N MET A 211 6.35 2.32 -3.05
CA MET A 211 7.60 2.48 -3.80
C MET A 211 7.38 3.26 -5.10
N ILE A 212 6.31 2.94 -5.85
CA ILE A 212 5.95 3.67 -7.07
C ILE A 212 5.64 5.14 -6.76
N TYR A 213 4.91 5.41 -5.68
CA TYR A 213 4.58 6.78 -5.27
C TYR A 213 5.81 7.57 -4.85
N MET A 214 6.68 6.99 -4.02
CA MET A 214 7.90 7.65 -3.56
C MET A 214 8.83 7.96 -4.72
N GLU A 215 9.04 6.99 -5.61
CA GLU A 215 9.89 7.15 -6.80
C GLU A 215 9.45 8.34 -7.66
N GLN A 216 8.16 8.42 -7.96
CA GLN A 216 7.61 9.46 -8.81
C GLN A 216 7.56 10.82 -8.08
N TYR A 217 7.16 10.81 -6.81
CA TYR A 217 7.11 12.02 -6.00
C TYR A 217 8.50 12.65 -5.80
N GLU A 218 9.55 11.83 -5.63
CA GLU A 218 10.92 12.33 -5.51
C GLU A 218 11.36 13.08 -6.79
N LYS A 219 11.01 12.55 -7.97
CA LYS A 219 11.25 13.23 -9.25
C LYS A 219 10.50 14.57 -9.32
N VAL A 220 9.23 14.61 -8.91
CA VAL A 220 8.41 15.84 -8.91
C VAL A 220 9.02 16.88 -7.98
N HIS A 221 9.38 16.46 -6.77
CA HIS A 221 10.02 17.31 -5.76
C HIS A 221 11.35 17.90 -6.27
N ASN A 222 12.15 17.11 -7.00
CA ASN A 222 13.41 17.58 -7.58
C ASN A 222 13.20 18.57 -8.73
N GLN A 223 12.21 18.35 -9.60
CA GLN A 223 11.84 19.32 -10.66
C GLN A 223 11.38 20.66 -10.07
N ILE A 224 10.50 20.63 -9.08
CA ILE A 224 9.97 21.85 -8.43
C ILE A 224 11.09 22.65 -7.76
N LYS A 225 12.06 21.96 -7.13
CA LYS A 225 13.24 22.62 -6.56
C LYS A 225 14.09 23.35 -7.61
N LEU A 226 14.29 22.75 -8.78
CA LEU A 226 15.09 23.34 -9.86
C LEU A 226 14.45 24.61 -10.44
N ILE A 227 13.12 24.70 -10.42
CA ILE A 227 12.37 25.89 -10.92
C ILE A 227 12.38 27.03 -9.89
N SER A 228 12.59 26.72 -8.60
CA SER A 228 12.60 27.70 -7.51
C SER A 228 13.97 28.32 -7.20
N LEU A 229 15.02 27.92 -7.94
CA LEU A 229 16.40 28.44 -7.85
C LEU A 229 16.69 29.36 -9.04
#